data_AF-A0A7S1P8C2-F1
#
_entry.id   AF-A0A7S1P8C2-F1
#
_cell.length_a   1.000
_cell.length_b   1.000
_cell.length_c   1.000
_cell.angle_alpha   90.00
_cell.angle_beta   90.00
_cell.angle_gamma   90.00
#
_symmetry.space_group_name_H-M   'P 1'
#
loop_
_entity.id
_entity.type
_entity.pdbx_description
1 polymer ?
#
loop_
_entity_poly.entity_id
_entity_poly.type
_entity_poly.pdbx_seq_one_letter_code
_entity_poly.pdbx_strand_id
1 'polypeptide(L)'
;QVTIVDRDRFSEGSSADDIQPPMAERKKEEAPRSPSPSRRAYYGTLTQGQPVDALETYFDADDVGSSDDGRMKRAAKDKRTTGQKSRADKDLAKQAKKVPRKLIYESLALPGTDCYVRQHVLVCGMSTGLISFINCLRATYLPAHQPIVILNPTVPDNFRRLLRRIPDVFIVQGQASHFYDLLRANAFEADKAVILPQLKKRAHGQKASEELAAAGACDDIHGPESQGDSELVHDSEALLIFQMIRSINPYVHVIMEIEKASHLRLLETERVPEKLEQSYRDHNYTNSPFFAAGHISLPSIVDTILAQGVYNTHLMNIIDALLVARTQDEKVKAIMERK
;
A
#
# COMPACT_ATOMS: atom_id res chain seq x y z
N GLN A 1 -42.20 5.74 39.98
CA GLN A 1 -43.12 4.64 39.62
C GLN A 1 -42.57 4.04 38.35
N VAL A 2 -42.08 2.80 38.45
CA VAL A 2 -41.37 2.08 37.39
C VAL A 2 -42.33 1.02 36.87
N THR A 3 -42.65 1.08 35.58
CA THR A 3 -43.55 0.13 34.93
C THR A 3 -42.71 -0.95 34.27
N ILE A 4 -42.75 -2.16 34.84
CA ILE A 4 -42.17 -3.39 34.30
C ILE A 4 -43.19 -3.97 33.32
N VAL A 5 -42.77 -4.25 32.09
CA VAL A 5 -43.60 -4.88 31.05
C VAL A 5 -43.24 -6.36 31.02
N ASP A 6 -44.19 -7.19 31.46
CA ASP A 6 -44.18 -8.66 31.33
C ASP A 6 -44.17 -9.09 29.87
N ARG A 7 -43.34 -10.09 29.57
CA ARG A 7 -43.21 -10.68 28.25
C ARG A 7 -43.23 -12.20 28.35
N ASP A 8 -44.37 -12.75 28.78
CA ASP A 8 -44.69 -14.17 28.68
C ASP A 8 -45.88 -14.37 27.75
N ARG A 9 -45.63 -14.99 26.60
CA ARG A 9 -46.58 -15.80 25.79
C ARG A 9 -45.92 -16.18 24.46
N PHE A 10 -45.32 -17.36 24.41
CA PHE A 10 -45.35 -18.19 23.21
C PHE A 10 -45.60 -19.63 23.64
N SER A 11 -46.82 -20.07 23.34
CA SER A 11 -47.33 -21.42 23.53
C SER A 11 -46.76 -22.36 22.48
N GLU A 12 -46.41 -23.55 22.96
CA GLU A 12 -46.08 -24.77 22.23
C GLU A 12 -47.18 -25.18 21.24
N GLY A 13 -46.79 -25.85 20.15
CA GLY A 13 -47.73 -26.63 19.35
C GLY A 13 -47.17 -27.15 18.03
N SER A 14 -47.03 -28.49 17.97
CA SER A 14 -47.17 -29.34 16.76
C SER A 14 -46.02 -29.29 15.74
N SER A 15 -45.55 -30.36 15.11
CA SER A 15 -45.79 -31.81 15.16
C SER A 15 -44.60 -32.44 14.43
N ALA A 16 -44.10 -33.56 14.95
CA ALA A 16 -43.11 -34.38 14.28
C ALA A 16 -43.81 -35.17 13.16
N ASP A 17 -43.42 -34.92 11.92
CA ASP A 17 -43.77 -35.78 10.79
C ASP A 17 -42.50 -36.19 10.04
N ASP A 18 -42.41 -37.50 9.84
CA ASP A 18 -41.39 -38.27 9.17
C ASP A 18 -41.09 -37.77 7.75
N ILE A 19 -39.82 -37.48 7.47
CA ILE A 19 -39.31 -37.42 6.10
C ILE A 19 -38.02 -38.24 6.02
N GLN A 20 -38.15 -39.46 5.53
CA GLN A 20 -37.03 -40.29 5.07
C GLN A 20 -36.34 -39.61 3.87
N PRO A 21 -35.00 -39.54 3.81
CA PRO A 21 -34.30 -39.15 2.59
C PRO A 21 -34.17 -40.36 1.64
N PRO A 22 -34.48 -40.20 0.33
CA PRO A 22 -34.21 -41.23 -0.66
C PRO A 22 -32.71 -41.28 -0.97
N MET A 23 -32.15 -42.49 -0.81
CA MET A 23 -30.82 -42.86 -1.31
C MET A 23 -30.82 -42.78 -2.84
N ALA A 24 -30.20 -41.73 -3.38
CA ALA A 24 -29.92 -41.59 -4.81
C ALA A 24 -28.45 -41.88 -5.10
N GLU A 25 -28.25 -42.68 -6.13
CA GLU A 25 -27.02 -43.29 -6.62
C GLU A 25 -25.91 -42.28 -6.93
N ARG A 26 -24.73 -42.49 -6.35
CA ARG A 26 -23.48 -41.83 -6.76
C ARG A 26 -23.03 -42.39 -8.12
N LYS A 27 -23.34 -41.67 -9.21
CA LYS A 27 -22.55 -41.77 -10.45
C LYS A 27 -21.18 -41.15 -10.21
N LYS A 28 -20.12 -41.93 -10.50
CA LYS A 28 -18.73 -41.45 -10.55
C LYS A 28 -18.60 -40.51 -11.74
N GLU A 29 -18.55 -39.20 -11.49
CA GLU A 29 -18.03 -38.23 -12.45
C GLU A 29 -16.50 -38.21 -12.39
N GLU A 30 -15.89 -38.42 -13.55
CA GLU A 30 -14.46 -38.32 -13.77
C GLU A 30 -13.98 -36.87 -13.58
N ALA A 31 -12.90 -36.71 -12.81
CA ALA A 31 -12.25 -35.43 -12.61
C ALA A 31 -11.62 -34.93 -13.94
N PRO A 32 -11.95 -33.72 -14.42
CA PRO A 32 -11.20 -33.12 -15.51
C PRO A 32 -9.82 -32.70 -14.99
N ARG A 33 -8.77 -33.23 -15.62
CA ARG A 33 -7.37 -32.88 -15.38
C ARG A 33 -7.19 -31.37 -15.55
N SER A 34 -6.65 -30.71 -14.54
CA SER A 34 -6.23 -29.32 -14.58
C SER A 34 -5.20 -29.08 -15.69
N PRO A 35 -5.43 -28.16 -16.65
CA PRO A 35 -4.36 -27.71 -17.52
C PRO A 35 -3.46 -26.73 -16.75
N SER A 36 -2.18 -27.05 -16.69
CA SER A 36 -1.10 -26.13 -16.31
C SER A 36 -1.17 -24.83 -17.13
N PRO A 37 -0.94 -23.64 -16.54
CA PRO A 37 -0.99 -22.40 -17.30
C PRO A 37 0.21 -22.30 -18.24
N SER A 38 0.00 -22.65 -19.51
CA SER A 38 0.95 -22.35 -20.57
C SER A 38 0.95 -20.84 -20.83
N ARG A 39 2.11 -20.21 -20.72
CA ARG A 39 2.36 -18.84 -21.20
C ARG A 39 2.03 -18.78 -22.68
N ARG A 40 0.86 -18.26 -23.04
CA ARG A 40 0.50 -17.92 -24.41
C ARG A 40 0.20 -16.42 -24.44
N ALA A 41 1.13 -15.67 -25.01
CA ALA A 41 0.97 -14.27 -25.33
C ALA A 41 -0.21 -14.13 -26.30
N TYR A 42 -1.29 -13.47 -25.86
CA TYR A 42 -2.32 -12.98 -26.74
C TYR A 42 -1.85 -11.64 -27.30
N TYR A 43 -1.29 -11.66 -28.51
CA TYR A 43 -1.27 -10.47 -29.36
C TYR A 43 -2.68 -10.33 -29.94
N GLY A 44 -3.46 -9.41 -29.38
CA GLY A 44 -4.66 -8.91 -30.03
C GLY A 44 -4.27 -8.09 -31.24
N THR A 45 -4.66 -8.56 -32.42
CA THR A 45 -4.53 -7.87 -33.70
C THR A 45 -5.37 -6.59 -33.68
N LEU A 46 -4.71 -5.45 -33.51
CA LEU A 46 -5.26 -4.14 -33.83
C LEU A 46 -5.21 -3.95 -35.35
N THR A 47 -6.39 -3.65 -35.88
CA THR A 47 -6.67 -3.35 -37.28
C THR A 47 -5.84 -2.18 -37.79
N GLN A 48 -5.30 -2.37 -39.00
CA GLN A 48 -4.49 -1.43 -39.77
C GLN A 48 -5.21 -0.10 -40.05
N GLY A 49 -4.49 1.00 -39.89
CA GLY A 49 -4.94 2.35 -40.27
C GLY A 49 -3.84 3.40 -40.19
N GLN A 50 -2.89 3.34 -41.15
CA GLN A 50 -1.98 4.37 -41.69
C GLN A 50 -1.09 5.23 -40.76
N PRO A 51 0.12 5.61 -41.23
CA PRO A 51 1.16 6.23 -40.42
C PRO A 51 1.04 7.77 -40.41
N VAL A 52 1.39 8.39 -39.29
CA VAL A 52 1.82 9.79 -39.24
C VAL A 52 3.27 9.79 -38.79
N ASP A 53 4.14 9.94 -39.78
CA ASP A 53 5.50 10.44 -39.61
C ASP A 53 5.47 11.85 -38.99
N ALA A 54 6.53 12.14 -38.23
CA ALA A 54 7.07 13.46 -37.85
C ALA A 54 7.13 13.67 -36.33
N LEU A 55 8.32 13.42 -35.75
CA LEU A 55 9.08 14.37 -34.93
C LEU A 55 10.39 13.71 -34.45
N GLU A 56 11.26 13.38 -35.39
CA GLU A 56 12.71 13.42 -35.16
C GLU A 56 13.22 14.69 -35.82
N THR A 57 13.77 15.60 -35.03
CA THR A 57 14.87 16.53 -35.37
C THR A 57 14.93 17.59 -34.26
N TYR A 58 16.01 17.56 -33.47
CA TYR A 58 16.82 18.69 -33.05
C TYR A 58 17.71 18.23 -31.89
N PHE A 59 18.99 17.99 -32.18
CA PHE A 59 20.16 18.59 -31.53
C PHE A 59 21.43 17.87 -32.03
N ASP A 60 21.96 18.37 -33.14
CA ASP A 60 23.40 18.30 -33.45
C ASP A 60 24.04 19.62 -32.94
N ALA A 61 25.17 19.49 -32.24
CA ALA A 61 26.28 20.43 -32.26
C ALA A 61 27.49 19.85 -31.49
N ASP A 62 28.45 19.34 -32.25
CA ASP A 62 29.89 19.64 -32.24
C ASP A 62 30.75 19.42 -30.98
N ASP A 63 31.50 18.31 -31.02
CA ASP A 63 32.96 18.22 -31.19
C ASP A 63 33.86 19.41 -30.80
N VAL A 64 34.76 19.24 -29.81
CA VAL A 64 36.19 19.67 -29.83
C VAL A 64 36.97 18.89 -28.75
N GLY A 65 38.10 18.26 -29.10
CA GLY A 65 39.26 18.24 -28.18
C GLY A 65 40.08 16.96 -28.07
N SER A 66 41.05 16.82 -28.97
CA SER A 66 42.12 15.82 -29.04
C SER A 66 43.25 16.00 -28.00
N SER A 67 44.03 14.92 -27.83
CA SER A 67 45.42 14.82 -27.30
C SER A 67 45.53 14.68 -25.76
N ASP A 68 46.42 13.87 -25.16
CA ASP A 68 47.80 13.56 -25.56
C ASP A 68 48.37 12.28 -24.87
N ASP A 69 49.46 11.78 -25.44
CA ASP A 69 50.25 10.58 -25.12
C ASP A 69 50.97 10.61 -23.74
N GLY A 70 51.28 9.42 -23.18
CA GLY A 70 52.00 9.33 -21.89
C GLY A 70 52.54 7.96 -21.48
N ARG A 71 53.49 7.43 -22.25
CA ARG A 71 54.29 6.21 -22.04
C ARG A 71 55.26 6.28 -20.84
N MET A 72 55.34 5.24 -19.98
CA MET A 72 56.59 4.71 -19.34
C MET A 72 56.28 3.52 -18.39
N LYS A 73 56.68 2.28 -18.71
CA LYS A 73 57.92 1.53 -18.33
C LYS A 73 58.09 1.15 -16.83
N ARG A 74 57.93 -0.17 -16.59
CA ARG A 74 58.75 -1.15 -15.80
C ARG A 74 59.51 -0.66 -14.54
N ALA A 75 59.36 -1.39 -13.41
CA ALA A 75 60.45 -2.14 -12.74
C ALA A 75 60.01 -2.84 -11.42
N ALA A 76 60.61 -4.03 -11.20
CA ALA A 76 61.07 -4.67 -9.94
C ALA A 76 60.12 -4.75 -8.70
N LYS A 77 59.71 -5.94 -8.23
CA LYS A 77 60.49 -6.94 -7.43
C LYS A 77 60.87 -6.39 -6.05
N ASP A 78 60.14 -6.76 -4.98
CA ASP A 78 60.74 -7.40 -3.80
C ASP A 78 59.75 -7.80 -2.67
N LYS A 79 60.09 -8.96 -2.10
CA LYS A 79 60.06 -9.36 -0.67
C LYS A 79 58.73 -9.54 0.09
N ARG A 80 58.48 -10.83 0.30
CA ARG A 80 57.89 -11.44 1.51
C ARG A 80 58.29 -10.70 2.79
N THR A 81 57.30 -10.23 3.54
CA THR A 81 57.40 -9.91 4.96
C THR A 81 56.29 -10.63 5.71
N THR A 82 56.66 -11.72 6.35
CA THR A 82 55.93 -12.37 7.43
C THR A 82 56.18 -11.55 8.69
N GLY A 83 55.15 -10.95 9.29
CA GLY A 83 55.32 -10.31 10.59
C GLY A 83 54.22 -9.33 10.99
N GLN A 84 53.48 -9.71 12.03
CA GLN A 84 52.77 -8.80 12.95
C GLN A 84 51.67 -7.91 12.35
N LYS A 85 50.44 -8.45 12.31
CA LYS A 85 49.20 -7.66 12.26
C LYS A 85 49.12 -6.77 13.49
N SER A 86 49.55 -5.52 13.35
CA SER A 86 49.43 -4.48 14.36
C SER A 86 47.96 -4.22 14.68
N ARG A 87 47.65 -3.86 15.94
CA ARG A 87 46.31 -3.47 16.38
C ARG A 87 45.72 -2.30 15.56
N ALA A 88 46.54 -1.53 14.86
CA ALA A 88 46.11 -0.38 14.04
C ALA A 88 45.29 -0.76 12.80
N ASP A 89 45.54 -1.93 12.18
CA ASP A 89 44.78 -2.38 11.00
C ASP A 89 43.36 -2.84 11.34
N LYS A 90 43.10 -3.22 12.61
CA LYS A 90 41.74 -3.55 13.06
C LYS A 90 40.84 -2.31 13.20
N ASP A 91 41.42 -1.13 13.37
CA ASP A 91 40.66 0.11 13.48
C ASP A 91 40.38 0.74 12.11
N LEU A 92 41.27 0.58 11.13
CA LEU A 92 40.96 0.94 9.72
C LEU A 92 39.88 0.03 9.10
N ALA A 93 39.88 -1.27 9.42
CA ALA A 93 38.83 -2.18 8.97
C ALA A 93 37.45 -1.92 9.63
N LYS A 94 37.43 -1.26 10.80
CA LYS A 94 36.19 -0.79 11.45
C LYS A 94 35.71 0.55 10.90
N GLN A 95 36.59 1.36 10.32
CA GLN A 95 36.22 2.63 9.66
C GLN A 95 35.75 2.46 8.21
N ALA A 96 36.09 1.35 7.54
CA ALA A 96 35.74 1.10 6.13
C ALA A 96 34.30 0.60 5.85
N LYS A 97 33.35 0.66 6.80
CA LYS A 97 31.96 0.20 6.58
C LYS A 97 30.86 1.17 7.02
N LYS A 98 31.13 2.47 7.03
CA LYS A 98 30.07 3.49 6.94
C LYS A 98 30.14 4.15 5.57
N VAL A 99 29.73 3.41 4.54
CA VAL A 99 29.28 4.07 3.31
C VAL A 99 28.15 5.00 3.75
N PRO A 100 28.27 6.33 3.57
CA PRO A 100 27.16 7.21 3.85
C PRO A 100 26.01 6.71 2.99
N ARG A 101 24.95 6.17 3.63
CA ARG A 101 23.73 5.76 2.95
C ARG A 101 23.18 7.04 2.31
N LYS A 102 23.56 7.26 1.05
CA LYS A 102 23.10 8.39 0.26
C LYS A 102 21.62 8.13 0.08
N LEU A 103 20.83 8.85 0.86
CA LEU A 103 19.40 8.83 0.71
C LEU A 103 19.13 9.44 -0.67
N ILE A 104 18.68 8.59 -1.58
CA ILE A 104 18.34 9.01 -2.94
C ILE A 104 17.01 9.75 -2.79
N TYR A 105 17.12 11.08 -2.78
CA TYR A 105 16.00 11.97 -2.48
C TYR A 105 15.33 12.57 -3.71
N GLU A 106 15.94 12.47 -4.90
CA GLU A 106 15.47 13.26 -6.04
C GLU A 106 15.00 12.47 -7.24
N SER A 107 15.40 11.21 -7.40
CA SER A 107 14.87 10.35 -8.47
C SER A 107 15.41 8.94 -8.33
N LEU A 108 14.52 7.93 -8.30
CA LEU A 108 14.91 6.52 -8.46
C LEU A 108 14.86 6.07 -9.92
N ALA A 109 14.30 6.88 -10.83
CA ALA A 109 13.99 6.44 -12.20
C ALA A 109 14.51 7.40 -13.29
N LEU A 110 15.40 8.36 -12.97
CA LEU A 110 16.05 9.12 -14.02
C LEU A 110 17.06 8.19 -14.72
N PRO A 111 17.01 8.07 -16.07
CA PRO A 111 18.00 7.34 -16.84
C PRO A 111 19.41 7.81 -16.45
N GLY A 112 20.25 6.88 -15.99
CA GLY A 112 21.64 7.16 -15.60
C GLY A 112 21.92 7.19 -14.09
N THR A 113 20.92 6.92 -13.23
CA THR A 113 21.17 6.63 -11.80
C THR A 113 21.20 5.12 -11.56
N ASP A 114 22.30 4.60 -11.03
CA ASP A 114 22.56 3.15 -10.88
C ASP A 114 21.67 2.41 -9.87
N CYS A 115 20.65 3.06 -9.31
CA CYS A 115 19.80 2.52 -8.25
C CYS A 115 18.38 2.22 -8.73
N TYR A 116 18.22 1.21 -9.59
CA TYR A 116 16.91 0.72 -9.99
C TYR A 116 16.31 -0.18 -8.89
N VAL A 117 15.25 0.29 -8.26
CA VAL A 117 14.50 -0.48 -7.26
C VAL A 117 13.41 -1.29 -7.96
N ARG A 118 13.53 -2.62 -7.99
CA ARG A 118 12.57 -3.55 -8.61
C ARG A 118 11.85 -4.38 -7.56
N GLN A 119 10.70 -4.95 -7.95
CA GLN A 119 9.88 -5.83 -7.10
C GLN A 119 9.69 -5.23 -5.72
N HIS A 120 9.28 -3.97 -5.66
CA HIS A 120 9.16 -3.22 -4.41
C HIS A 120 7.69 -2.99 -4.04
N VAL A 121 7.49 -2.54 -2.80
CA VAL A 121 6.20 -2.04 -2.33
C VAL A 121 6.17 -0.53 -2.54
N LEU A 122 5.29 -0.05 -3.44
CA LEU A 122 5.03 1.36 -3.64
C LEU A 122 3.96 1.81 -2.63
N VAL A 123 4.24 2.83 -1.83
CA VAL A 123 3.27 3.42 -0.89
C VAL A 123 2.93 4.82 -1.37
N CYS A 124 1.68 5.04 -1.74
CA CYS A 124 1.15 6.31 -2.20
C CYS A 124 0.43 7.02 -1.05
N GLY A 125 0.99 8.14 -0.61
CA GLY A 125 0.46 8.92 0.51
C GLY A 125 1.15 8.63 1.84
N MET A 126 0.69 9.31 2.89
CA MET A 126 1.28 9.24 4.21
C MET A 126 0.20 9.27 5.29
N SER A 127 0.19 8.26 6.15
CA SER A 127 -0.71 8.16 7.31
C SER A 127 0.07 8.17 8.62
N THR A 128 -0.61 8.40 9.73
CA THR A 128 -0.03 8.29 11.08
C THR A 128 0.47 6.88 11.39
N GLY A 129 -0.14 5.86 10.79
CA GLY A 129 0.21 4.44 10.94
C GLY A 129 1.38 3.96 10.05
N LEU A 130 1.96 4.82 9.21
CA LEU A 130 2.95 4.39 8.21
C LEU A 130 4.21 3.76 8.84
N ILE A 131 4.67 4.22 10.00
CA ILE A 131 5.80 3.56 10.70
C ILE A 131 5.42 2.15 11.15
N SER A 132 4.23 1.97 11.73
CA SER A 132 3.74 0.66 12.16
C SER A 132 3.62 -0.29 10.95
N PHE A 133 3.08 0.21 9.84
CA PHE A 133 3.03 -0.53 8.58
C PHE A 133 4.42 -0.98 8.10
N ILE A 134 5.39 -0.07 8.08
CA ILE A 134 6.77 -0.41 7.67
C ILE A 134 7.40 -1.41 8.64
N ASN A 135 7.15 -1.29 9.94
CA ASN A 135 7.67 -2.22 10.95
C ASN A 135 7.11 -3.63 10.74
N CYS A 136 5.83 -3.77 10.40
CA CYS A 136 5.24 -5.07 10.04
C CYS A 136 5.96 -5.68 8.81
N LEU A 137 6.29 -4.87 7.79
CA LEU A 137 7.04 -5.31 6.61
C LEU A 137 8.55 -5.51 6.84
N ARG A 138 9.05 -5.23 8.05
CA ARG A 138 10.45 -5.36 8.47
C ARG A 138 10.59 -6.26 9.69
N ALA A 139 9.56 -7.04 9.98
CA ALA A 139 9.56 -7.91 11.13
C ALA A 139 10.59 -9.03 10.96
N THR A 140 11.25 -9.40 12.06
CA THR A 140 12.44 -10.26 12.06
C THR A 140 12.19 -11.70 11.60
N TYR A 141 10.94 -12.14 11.61
CA TYR A 141 10.55 -13.47 11.15
C TYR A 141 10.43 -13.56 9.62
N LEU A 142 10.44 -12.43 8.90
CA LEU A 142 10.42 -12.42 7.44
C LEU A 142 11.81 -12.79 6.92
N PRO A 143 11.93 -13.77 5.99
CA PRO A 143 13.22 -14.25 5.51
C PRO A 143 13.96 -13.22 4.65
N ALA A 144 13.22 -12.31 4.00
CA ALA A 144 13.76 -11.25 3.17
C ALA A 144 12.86 -10.01 3.25
N HIS A 145 13.48 -8.83 3.18
CA HIS A 145 12.78 -7.56 3.20
C HIS A 145 12.63 -7.01 1.80
N GLN A 146 11.39 -6.82 1.36
CA GLN A 146 11.09 -6.17 0.08
C GLN A 146 11.37 -4.66 0.18
N PRO A 147 12.05 -4.02 -0.78
CA PRO A 147 12.24 -2.57 -0.78
C PRO A 147 10.90 -1.83 -0.71
N ILE A 148 10.86 -0.69 -0.02
CA ILE A 148 9.66 0.15 0.10
C ILE A 148 9.97 1.51 -0.50
N VAL A 149 9.12 1.98 -1.41
CA VAL A 149 9.22 3.32 -2.03
C VAL A 149 8.01 4.11 -1.59
N ILE A 150 8.22 5.20 -0.85
CA ILE A 150 7.14 6.07 -0.37
C ILE A 150 7.05 7.28 -1.29
N LEU A 151 5.92 7.41 -2.00
CA LEU A 151 5.61 8.55 -2.85
C LEU A 151 4.67 9.50 -2.10
N ASN A 152 5.19 10.68 -1.75
CA ASN A 152 4.42 11.68 -1.01
C ASN A 152 4.87 13.12 -1.33
N PRO A 153 3.95 14.12 -1.42
CA PRO A 153 4.33 15.47 -1.83
C PRO A 153 5.21 16.19 -0.82
N THR A 154 4.98 15.93 0.48
CA THR A 154 5.75 16.52 1.57
C THR A 154 6.02 15.48 2.64
N VAL A 155 7.28 15.27 3.01
CA VAL A 155 7.62 14.35 4.11
C VAL A 155 8.11 15.17 5.30
N PRO A 156 7.38 15.17 6.43
CA PRO A 156 7.80 15.85 7.66
C PRO A 156 9.20 15.40 8.10
N ASP A 157 10.02 16.34 8.60
CA ASP A 157 11.42 16.06 8.96
C ASP A 157 11.57 15.04 10.10
N ASN A 158 10.64 15.05 11.06
CA ASN A 158 10.59 14.03 12.10
C ASN A 158 10.40 12.63 11.49
N PHE A 159 9.48 12.49 10.54
CA PHE A 159 9.24 11.26 9.82
C PHE A 159 10.46 10.82 9.01
N ARG A 160 11.07 11.76 8.28
CA ARG A 160 12.30 11.55 7.52
C ARG A 160 13.43 11.00 8.39
N ARG A 161 13.62 11.53 9.61
CA ARG A 161 14.65 11.04 10.55
C ARG A 161 14.39 9.60 11.00
N LEU A 162 13.13 9.22 11.19
CA LEU A 162 12.75 7.85 11.55
C LEU A 162 13.02 6.89 10.39
N LEU A 163 12.56 7.23 9.18
CA LEU A 163 12.74 6.40 7.99
C LEU A 163 14.21 6.13 7.65
N ARG A 164 15.11 7.10 7.89
CA ARG A 164 16.57 6.93 7.68
C ARG A 164 17.18 5.75 8.45
N ARG A 165 16.54 5.33 9.53
CA ARG A 165 17.02 4.22 10.37
C ARG A 165 16.57 2.86 9.83
N ILE A 166 15.54 2.83 8.99
CA ILE A 166 14.94 1.62 8.45
C ILE A 166 15.65 1.28 7.12
N PRO A 167 16.18 0.06 6.95
CA PRO A 167 16.84 -0.34 5.70
C PRO A 167 15.83 -0.50 4.56
N ASP A 168 16.31 -0.22 3.35
CA ASP A 168 15.59 -0.42 2.08
C ASP A 168 14.24 0.31 2.03
N VAL A 169 14.21 1.52 2.61
CA VAL A 169 13.09 2.45 2.51
C VAL A 169 13.57 3.70 1.78
N PHE A 170 12.89 3.99 0.67
CA PHE A 170 13.18 5.11 -0.20
C PHE A 170 12.00 6.08 -0.19
N ILE A 171 12.28 7.36 -0.45
CA ILE A 171 11.27 8.42 -0.47
C ILE A 171 11.39 9.12 -1.81
N VAL A 172 10.28 9.22 -2.53
CA VAL A 172 10.14 10.02 -3.73
C VAL A 172 9.21 11.18 -3.40
N GLN A 173 9.73 12.40 -3.53
CA GLN A 173 8.91 13.60 -3.33
C GLN A 173 8.11 13.88 -4.61
N GLY A 174 6.79 13.77 -4.50
CA GLY A 174 5.86 13.91 -5.62
C GLY A 174 4.43 13.59 -5.23
N GLN A 175 3.48 13.89 -6.12
CA GLN A 175 2.06 13.59 -5.91
C GLN A 175 1.71 12.28 -6.63
N ALA A 176 1.09 11.33 -5.91
CA ALA A 176 0.66 10.07 -6.52
C ALA A 176 -0.44 10.27 -7.57
N SER A 177 -1.15 11.41 -7.52
CA SER A 177 -2.10 11.83 -8.54
C SER A 177 -1.45 12.24 -9.87
N HIS A 178 -0.12 12.40 -9.91
CA HIS A 178 0.62 12.77 -11.11
C HIS A 178 1.32 11.55 -11.71
N PHE A 179 1.00 11.27 -12.98
CA PHE A 179 1.56 10.15 -13.73
C PHE A 179 3.10 10.14 -13.75
N TYR A 180 3.73 11.30 -13.94
CA TYR A 180 5.20 11.43 -13.98
C TYR A 180 5.86 11.05 -12.64
N ASP A 181 5.22 11.35 -11.51
CA ASP A 181 5.74 11.02 -10.19
C ASP A 181 5.62 9.53 -9.88
N LEU A 182 4.58 8.85 -10.39
CA LEU A 182 4.47 7.38 -10.35
C LEU A 182 5.58 6.71 -11.18
N LEU A 183 5.91 7.26 -12.35
CA LEU A 183 7.05 6.79 -13.16
C LEU A 183 8.37 7.01 -12.43
N ARG A 184 8.58 8.18 -11.80
CA ARG A 184 9.76 8.46 -10.96
C ARG A 184 9.91 7.51 -9.77
N ALA A 185 8.78 7.05 -9.23
CA ALA A 185 8.72 6.03 -8.19
C ALA A 185 8.85 4.59 -8.73
N ASN A 186 9.07 4.43 -10.03
CA ASN A 186 9.22 3.15 -10.72
C ASN A 186 8.00 2.21 -10.55
N ALA A 187 6.78 2.76 -10.60
CA ALA A 187 5.54 1.99 -10.46
C ALA A 187 5.42 0.81 -11.45
N PHE A 188 6.11 0.87 -12.59
CA PHE A 188 6.18 -0.21 -13.58
C PHE A 188 6.79 -1.52 -13.03
N GLU A 189 7.77 -1.44 -12.13
CA GLU A 189 8.43 -2.61 -11.51
C GLU A 189 7.94 -2.85 -10.08
N ALA A 190 6.91 -2.15 -9.64
CA ALA A 190 6.28 -2.39 -8.34
C ALA A 190 5.57 -3.75 -8.36
N ASP A 191 5.75 -4.53 -7.31
CA ASP A 191 5.06 -5.81 -7.13
C ASP A 191 3.75 -5.60 -6.34
N LYS A 192 3.77 -4.65 -5.40
CA LYS A 192 2.60 -4.23 -4.63
C LYS A 192 2.51 -2.71 -4.60
N ALA A 193 1.31 -2.18 -4.60
CA ALA A 193 1.05 -0.77 -4.36
C ALA A 193 0.04 -0.61 -3.22
N VAL A 194 0.30 0.32 -2.30
CA VAL A 194 -0.57 0.63 -1.17
C VAL A 194 -0.98 2.09 -1.27
N ILE A 195 -2.27 2.33 -1.43
CA ILE A 195 -2.84 3.68 -1.51
C ILE A 195 -3.45 4.00 -0.16
N LEU A 196 -2.80 4.91 0.55
CA LEU A 196 -3.24 5.37 1.87
C LEU A 196 -4.21 6.55 1.71
N PRO A 197 -5.19 6.69 2.62
CA PRO A 197 -6.11 7.81 2.57
C PRO A 197 -5.32 9.09 2.81
N GLN A 198 -5.46 10.04 1.89
CA GLN A 198 -4.88 11.36 2.08
C GLN A 198 -5.69 12.05 3.18
N LEU A 199 -5.04 12.30 4.32
CA LEU A 199 -5.58 13.22 5.31
C LEU A 199 -5.57 14.61 4.67
N LYS A 200 -6.63 14.94 3.93
CA LYS A 200 -6.92 16.31 3.53
C LYS A 200 -6.99 17.08 4.83
N LYS A 201 -5.90 17.76 5.18
CA LYS A 201 -5.91 18.73 6.27
C LYS A 201 -7.09 19.61 5.90
N ARG A 202 -8.14 19.63 6.73
CA ARG A 202 -9.22 20.62 6.68
C ARG A 202 -8.60 21.98 7.04
N ALA A 203 -7.60 22.37 6.28
CA ALA A 203 -6.81 23.56 6.44
C ALA A 203 -7.65 24.66 5.80
N HIS A 204 -8.10 25.57 6.66
CA HIS A 204 -8.64 26.90 6.35
C HIS A 204 -10.16 27.10 6.31
N GLY A 205 -11.00 26.10 6.61
CA GLY A 205 -12.44 26.34 6.81
C GLY A 205 -12.83 26.68 8.26
N GLN A 206 -12.29 25.95 9.24
CA GLN A 206 -12.86 25.98 10.60
C GLN A 206 -12.28 27.05 11.54
N LYS A 207 -11.15 27.68 11.20
CA LYS A 207 -10.64 28.81 12.00
C LYS A 207 -11.37 30.13 11.73
N ALA A 208 -12.05 30.27 10.59
CA ALA A 208 -12.89 31.45 10.32
C ALA A 208 -14.30 31.30 10.91
N SER A 209 -14.81 30.08 11.10
CA SER A 209 -16.14 29.86 11.69
C SER A 209 -16.18 29.99 13.21
N GLU A 210 -15.07 29.72 13.92
CA GLU A 210 -15.00 29.90 15.37
C GLU A 210 -14.87 31.39 15.79
N GLU A 211 -14.24 32.24 14.96
CA GLU A 211 -14.09 33.67 15.27
C GLU A 211 -15.35 34.48 14.89
N LEU A 212 -16.17 34.01 13.94
CA LEU A 212 -17.50 34.58 13.66
C LEU A 212 -18.59 34.10 14.64
N ALA A 213 -18.47 32.89 15.22
CA ALA A 213 -19.40 32.40 16.24
C ALA A 213 -19.30 33.18 17.57
N ALA A 214 -18.19 33.88 17.81
CA ALA A 214 -18.01 34.77 18.96
C ALA A 214 -18.66 36.16 18.78
N ALA A 215 -19.13 36.51 17.58
CA ALA A 215 -19.66 37.84 17.26
C ALA A 215 -21.19 37.97 17.36
N GLY A 216 -21.89 36.99 17.94
CA GLY A 216 -23.24 37.18 18.52
C GLY A 216 -24.26 37.92 17.67
N ALA A 217 -24.28 37.73 16.35
CA ALA A 217 -25.26 38.30 15.45
C ALA A 217 -26.13 37.19 14.85
N CYS A 218 -27.37 37.18 15.32
CA CYS A 218 -28.55 36.57 14.71
C CYS A 218 -28.63 36.81 13.20
N ASP A 219 -28.87 35.76 12.41
CA ASP A 219 -30.04 35.74 11.52
C ASP A 219 -30.31 34.34 10.95
N ASP A 220 -31.54 33.91 11.20
CA ASP A 220 -32.17 32.66 10.76
C ASP A 220 -32.40 32.65 9.24
N ILE A 221 -31.36 32.38 8.46
CA ILE A 221 -31.50 31.97 7.05
C ILE A 221 -30.79 30.63 6.86
N HIS A 222 -31.42 29.57 7.36
CA HIS A 222 -31.13 28.19 6.97
C HIS A 222 -31.57 27.99 5.51
N GLY A 223 -30.73 28.43 4.56
CA GLY A 223 -30.77 27.85 3.22
C GLY A 223 -30.45 26.35 3.34
N PRO A 224 -31.13 25.45 2.61
CA PRO A 224 -30.81 24.03 2.63
C PRO A 224 -29.37 23.87 2.14
N GLU A 225 -28.45 23.71 3.07
CA GLU A 225 -27.05 23.42 2.79
C GLU A 225 -27.01 22.16 1.94
N SER A 226 -26.44 22.29 0.73
CA SER A 226 -26.18 21.18 -0.17
C SER A 226 -25.11 20.26 0.43
N GLN A 227 -25.50 19.47 1.42
CA GLN A 227 -24.66 18.44 2.07
C GLN A 227 -24.43 17.22 1.15
N GLY A 228 -25.13 17.13 0.02
CA GLY A 228 -25.08 15.97 -0.88
C GLY A 228 -23.79 15.84 -1.69
N ASP A 229 -23.15 16.93 -2.10
CA ASP A 229 -22.07 16.86 -3.09
C ASP A 229 -20.69 16.57 -2.49
N SER A 230 -20.49 16.80 -1.18
CA SER A 230 -19.19 16.58 -0.54
C SER A 230 -18.86 15.10 -0.33
N GLU A 231 -19.87 14.23 -0.23
CA GLU A 231 -19.66 12.81 0.10
C GLU A 231 -18.85 12.03 -0.94
N LEU A 232 -19.02 12.37 -2.22
CA LEU A 232 -18.39 11.67 -3.35
C LEU A 232 -16.91 12.02 -3.54
N VAL A 233 -16.44 13.12 -2.94
CA VAL A 233 -15.10 13.69 -3.19
C VAL A 233 -14.03 13.09 -2.25
N HIS A 234 -14.43 12.26 -1.29
CA HIS A 234 -13.50 11.72 -0.30
C HIS A 234 -12.54 10.69 -0.90
N ASP A 235 -13.04 9.74 -1.69
CA ASP A 235 -12.22 8.64 -2.25
C ASP A 235 -11.76 8.88 -3.70
N SER A 236 -12.15 9.99 -4.33
CA SER A 236 -11.89 10.25 -5.75
C SER A 236 -10.41 10.23 -6.12
N GLU A 237 -9.54 10.75 -5.24
CA GLU A 237 -8.10 10.74 -5.45
C GLU A 237 -7.52 9.33 -5.35
N ALA A 238 -7.95 8.54 -4.37
CA ALA A 238 -7.49 7.16 -4.21
C ALA A 238 -7.90 6.29 -5.41
N LEU A 239 -9.13 6.46 -5.89
CA LEU A 239 -9.64 5.81 -7.10
C LEU A 239 -8.83 6.22 -8.35
N LEU A 240 -8.50 7.50 -8.48
CA LEU A 240 -7.69 7.98 -9.61
C LEU A 240 -6.27 7.37 -9.57
N ILE A 241 -5.63 7.36 -8.39
CA ILE A 241 -4.31 6.75 -8.20
C ILE A 241 -4.35 5.25 -8.55
N PHE A 242 -5.41 4.53 -8.12
CA PHE A 242 -5.61 3.13 -8.47
C PHE A 242 -5.62 2.91 -9.99
N GLN A 243 -6.42 3.70 -10.71
CA GLN A 243 -6.52 3.60 -12.17
C GLN A 243 -5.20 3.91 -12.87
N MET A 244 -4.47 4.93 -12.42
CA MET A 244 -3.15 5.26 -12.98
C MET A 244 -2.10 4.19 -12.72
N ILE A 245 -2.07 3.61 -11.52
CA ILE A 245 -1.14 2.53 -11.22
C ILE A 245 -1.43 1.30 -12.09
N ARG A 246 -2.71 0.95 -12.26
CA ARG A 246 -3.12 -0.16 -13.13
C ARG A 246 -2.83 0.08 -14.61
N SER A 247 -2.91 1.33 -15.07
CA SER A 247 -2.55 1.67 -16.46
C SER A 247 -1.03 1.59 -16.70
N ILE A 248 -0.21 1.90 -15.69
CA ILE A 248 1.25 1.76 -15.75
C ILE A 248 1.67 0.28 -15.64
N ASN A 249 1.09 -0.45 -14.68
CA ASN A 249 1.40 -1.85 -14.42
C ASN A 249 0.10 -2.63 -14.14
N PRO A 250 -0.45 -3.34 -15.13
CA PRO A 250 -1.68 -4.12 -14.95
C PRO A 250 -1.56 -5.25 -13.92
N TYR A 251 -0.34 -5.74 -13.67
CA TYR A 251 -0.06 -6.91 -12.84
C TYR A 251 0.22 -6.57 -11.37
N VAL A 252 0.39 -5.29 -11.04
CA VAL A 252 0.65 -4.87 -9.65
C VAL A 252 -0.55 -5.20 -8.76
N HIS A 253 -0.26 -5.76 -7.58
CA HIS A 253 -1.30 -5.97 -6.58
C HIS A 253 -1.52 -4.67 -5.80
N VAL A 254 -2.58 -3.94 -6.16
CA VAL A 254 -2.95 -2.67 -5.50
C VAL A 254 -3.85 -2.95 -4.30
N ILE A 255 -3.47 -2.44 -3.13
CA ILE A 255 -4.27 -2.41 -1.91
C ILE A 255 -4.61 -0.94 -1.65
N MET A 256 -5.89 -0.62 -1.49
CA MET A 256 -6.32 0.74 -1.21
C MET A 256 -7.29 0.80 -0.04
N GLU A 257 -7.19 1.86 0.73
CA GLU A 257 -8.22 2.20 1.73
C GLU A 257 -9.32 3.03 1.07
N ILE A 258 -10.57 2.69 1.35
CA ILE A 258 -11.76 3.43 0.88
C ILE A 258 -12.65 3.71 2.08
N GLU A 259 -13.16 4.93 2.18
CA GLU A 259 -14.05 5.33 3.26
C GLU A 259 -15.44 4.72 3.10
N LYS A 260 -15.98 4.70 1.88
CA LYS A 260 -17.36 4.23 1.61
C LYS A 260 -17.44 3.06 0.67
N ALA A 261 -18.15 2.02 1.11
CA ALA A 261 -18.47 0.84 0.30
C ALA A 261 -19.23 1.16 -1.00
N SER A 262 -20.00 2.25 -1.05
CA SER A 262 -20.70 2.68 -2.26
C SER A 262 -19.77 3.13 -3.39
N HIS A 263 -18.51 3.51 -3.07
CA HIS A 263 -17.51 3.91 -4.06
C HIS A 263 -16.82 2.73 -4.74
N LEU A 264 -16.99 1.50 -4.23
CA LEU A 264 -16.44 0.28 -4.84
C LEU A 264 -16.92 0.08 -6.28
N ARG A 265 -18.14 0.51 -6.58
CA ARG A 265 -18.72 0.48 -7.94
C ARG A 265 -17.87 1.22 -8.98
N LEU A 266 -17.08 2.20 -8.56
CA LEU A 266 -16.25 3.01 -9.46
C LEU A 266 -14.97 2.29 -9.90
N LEU A 267 -14.63 1.17 -9.25
CA LEU A 267 -13.49 0.34 -9.63
C LEU A 267 -13.86 -0.71 -10.70
N GLU A 268 -15.15 -1.00 -10.85
CA GLU A 268 -15.64 -1.97 -11.82
C GLU A 268 -15.68 -1.32 -13.21
N THR A 269 -14.80 -1.79 -14.11
CA THR A 269 -14.76 -1.35 -15.51
C THR A 269 -15.83 -2.02 -16.38
N GLU A 270 -16.33 -3.17 -15.95
CA GLU A 270 -17.36 -3.94 -16.65
C GLU A 270 -18.75 -3.69 -16.07
N ARG A 271 -19.80 -3.99 -16.85
CA ARG A 271 -21.18 -3.88 -16.37
C ARG A 271 -21.39 -4.84 -15.20
N VAL A 272 -21.62 -4.24 -14.04
CA VAL A 272 -21.94 -4.92 -12.79
C VAL A 272 -23.24 -5.68 -12.95
N PRO A 273 -23.31 -6.97 -12.57
CA PRO A 273 -24.58 -7.68 -12.48
C PRO A 273 -25.52 -6.96 -11.51
N GLU A 274 -26.80 -6.83 -11.86
CA GLU A 274 -27.82 -6.11 -11.05
C GLU A 274 -27.86 -6.58 -9.58
N LYS A 275 -27.64 -7.88 -9.34
CA LYS A 275 -27.55 -8.44 -7.98
C LYS A 275 -26.40 -7.85 -7.16
N LEU A 276 -25.25 -7.64 -7.78
CA LEU A 276 -24.09 -7.06 -7.12
C LEU A 276 -24.27 -5.54 -6.93
N GLU A 277 -24.93 -4.87 -7.88
CA GLU A 277 -25.32 -3.47 -7.72
C GLU A 277 -26.23 -3.26 -6.51
N GLN A 278 -27.22 -4.13 -6.32
CA GLN A 278 -28.07 -4.09 -5.14
C GLN A 278 -27.27 -4.32 -3.84
N SER A 279 -26.33 -5.27 -3.84
CA SER A 279 -25.41 -5.52 -2.71
C SER A 279 -24.62 -4.26 -2.32
N TYR A 280 -24.16 -3.47 -3.29
CA TYR A 280 -23.45 -2.21 -3.01
C TYR A 280 -24.35 -1.15 -2.39
N ARG A 281 -25.61 -1.04 -2.85
CA ARG A 281 -26.60 -0.11 -2.27
C ARG A 281 -26.94 -0.50 -0.83
N ASP A 282 -26.99 -1.80 -0.56
CA ASP A 282 -27.25 -2.36 0.77
C ASP A 282 -26.00 -2.36 1.67
N HIS A 283 -24.91 -1.71 1.25
CA HIS A 283 -23.63 -1.63 1.98
C HIS A 283 -22.99 -2.99 2.27
N ASN A 284 -23.40 -4.03 1.53
CA ASN A 284 -22.88 -5.37 1.66
C ASN A 284 -21.66 -5.55 0.74
N TYR A 285 -20.54 -4.95 1.16
CA TYR A 285 -19.27 -4.98 0.42
C TYR A 285 -18.55 -6.33 0.48
N THR A 286 -18.96 -7.25 1.36
CA THR A 286 -18.27 -8.54 1.53
C THR A 286 -18.34 -9.41 0.28
N ASN A 287 -19.34 -9.18 -0.58
CA ASN A 287 -19.51 -9.86 -1.86
C ASN A 287 -18.75 -9.20 -3.01
N SER A 288 -18.09 -8.05 -2.77
CA SER A 288 -17.33 -7.36 -3.82
C SER A 288 -16.12 -8.20 -4.22
N PRO A 289 -15.87 -8.40 -5.53
CA PRO A 289 -14.70 -9.14 -5.99
C PRO A 289 -13.39 -8.46 -5.55
N PHE A 290 -13.36 -7.12 -5.48
CA PHE A 290 -12.18 -6.40 -5.02
C PHE A 290 -11.91 -6.57 -3.53
N PHE A 291 -12.96 -6.60 -2.72
CA PHE A 291 -12.85 -6.89 -1.29
C PHE A 291 -12.37 -8.31 -1.06
N ALA A 292 -13.01 -9.29 -1.71
CA ALA A 292 -12.63 -10.71 -1.62
C ALA A 292 -11.20 -10.98 -2.12
N ALA A 293 -10.73 -10.22 -3.12
CA ALA A 293 -9.36 -10.29 -3.63
C ALA A 293 -8.32 -9.58 -2.74
N GLY A 294 -8.74 -8.91 -1.66
CA GLY A 294 -7.86 -8.16 -0.77
C GLY A 294 -7.32 -6.86 -1.35
N HIS A 295 -7.93 -6.35 -2.43
CA HIS A 295 -7.55 -5.07 -3.03
C HIS A 295 -8.02 -3.86 -2.21
N ILE A 296 -8.99 -4.06 -1.32
CA ILE A 296 -9.67 -2.97 -0.63
C ILE A 296 -9.74 -3.24 0.86
N SER A 297 -9.42 -2.20 1.63
CA SER A 297 -9.61 -2.15 3.07
C SER A 297 -10.62 -1.06 3.41
N LEU A 298 -11.60 -1.39 4.25
CA LEU A 298 -12.60 -0.45 4.74
C LEU A 298 -12.38 -0.22 6.24
N PRO A 299 -12.35 1.03 6.72
CA PRO A 299 -12.21 1.31 8.16
C PRO A 299 -13.29 0.64 9.01
N SER A 300 -14.50 0.45 8.48
CA SER A 300 -15.63 -0.19 9.18
C SER A 300 -15.38 -1.65 9.58
N ILE A 301 -14.39 -2.32 8.99
CA ILE A 301 -13.94 -3.65 9.42
C ILE A 301 -13.36 -3.57 10.84
N VAL A 302 -12.60 -2.51 11.13
CA VAL A 302 -12.01 -2.28 12.44
C VAL A 302 -13.08 -2.05 13.49
N ASP A 303 -14.15 -1.32 13.16
CA ASP A 303 -15.28 -1.11 14.06
C ASP A 303 -15.95 -2.42 14.48
N THR A 304 -16.10 -3.34 13.52
CA THR A 304 -16.64 -4.67 13.79
C THR A 304 -15.72 -5.46 14.72
N ILE A 305 -14.40 -5.41 14.49
CA ILE A 305 -13.40 -6.04 15.37
C ILE A 305 -13.46 -5.45 16.79
N LEU A 306 -13.59 -4.12 16.92
CA LEU A 306 -13.74 -3.42 18.19
C LEU A 306 -14.99 -3.85 18.95
N ALA A 307 -16.13 -3.92 18.27
CA ALA A 307 -17.38 -4.41 18.86
C ALA A 307 -17.25 -5.86 19.36
N GLN A 308 -16.59 -6.73 18.59
CA GLN A 308 -16.33 -8.12 19.01
C GLN A 308 -15.33 -8.19 20.18
N GLY A 309 -14.39 -7.25 20.28
CA GLY A 309 -13.45 -7.15 21.38
C GLY A 309 -14.11 -6.91 22.75
N VAL A 310 -15.30 -6.32 22.78
CA VAL A 310 -16.09 -6.15 24.02
C VAL A 310 -16.51 -7.51 24.59
N TYR A 311 -16.89 -8.45 23.73
CA TYR A 311 -17.33 -9.79 24.14
C TYR A 311 -16.16 -10.76 24.31
N ASN A 312 -15.12 -10.62 23.50
CA ASN A 312 -13.92 -11.45 23.56
C ASN A 312 -12.67 -10.57 23.76
N THR A 313 -12.29 -10.39 25.02
CA THR A 313 -11.14 -9.57 25.41
C THR A 313 -9.80 -10.11 24.88
N HIS A 314 -9.74 -11.40 24.51
CA HIS A 314 -8.54 -12.00 23.92
C HIS A 314 -8.39 -11.69 22.43
N LEU A 315 -9.46 -11.30 21.74
CA LEU A 315 -9.45 -11.05 20.29
C LEU A 315 -8.42 -9.98 19.91
N MET A 316 -8.35 -8.89 20.66
CA MET A 316 -7.38 -7.80 20.41
C MET A 316 -5.93 -8.27 20.58
N ASN A 317 -5.67 -9.12 21.57
CA ASN A 317 -4.33 -9.67 21.78
C ASN A 317 -3.94 -10.64 20.65
N ILE A 318 -4.89 -11.43 20.15
CA ILE A 318 -4.67 -12.33 19.02
C ILE A 318 -4.37 -11.52 17.76
N ILE A 319 -5.14 -10.47 17.48
CA ILE A 319 -4.95 -9.61 16.30
C ILE A 319 -3.61 -8.87 16.38
N ASP A 320 -3.25 -8.28 17.54
CA ASP A 320 -1.95 -7.65 17.75
C ASP A 320 -0.80 -8.65 17.57
N ALA A 321 -0.96 -9.89 18.06
CA ALA A 321 0.02 -10.95 17.86
C ALA A 321 0.16 -11.38 16.39
N LEU A 322 -0.93 -11.41 15.62
CA LEU A 322 -0.91 -11.76 14.20
C LEU A 322 -0.35 -10.64 13.32
N LEU A 323 -0.67 -9.38 13.62
CA LEU A 323 -0.29 -8.23 12.78
C LEU A 323 1.08 -7.66 13.09
N VAL A 324 1.38 -7.45 14.38
CA VAL A 324 2.64 -6.83 14.81
C VAL A 324 3.71 -7.91 15.02
N ALA A 325 3.29 -9.17 15.13
CA ALA A 325 4.15 -10.30 15.44
C ALA A 325 5.12 -9.95 16.55
N ARG A 326 4.59 -9.37 17.64
CA ARG A 326 5.37 -9.12 18.85
C ARG A 326 5.97 -10.44 19.25
N THR A 327 7.25 -10.61 18.95
CA THR A 327 7.96 -11.80 19.35
C THR A 327 7.91 -11.78 20.87
N GLN A 328 7.30 -12.83 21.43
CA GLN A 328 7.33 -13.09 22.87
C GLN A 328 8.77 -12.98 23.41
N ASP A 329 9.77 -13.14 22.53
CA ASP A 329 11.18 -12.88 22.76
C ASP A 329 11.49 -11.56 23.45
N GLU A 330 10.85 -10.42 23.19
CA GLU A 330 11.19 -9.20 23.94
C GLU A 330 10.73 -9.27 25.40
N LYS A 331 9.57 -9.89 25.66
CA LYS A 331 9.10 -10.12 27.03
C LYS A 331 9.93 -11.20 27.72
N VAL A 332 10.27 -12.28 27.02
CA VAL A 332 11.13 -13.36 27.53
C VAL A 332 12.54 -12.84 27.81
N LYS A 333 13.09 -12.01 26.92
CA LYS A 333 14.41 -11.38 27.06
C LYS A 333 14.42 -10.37 28.20
N ALA A 334 13.37 -9.55 28.35
CA ALA A 334 13.23 -8.66 29.51
C ALA A 334 13.04 -9.43 30.83
N ILE A 335 12.42 -10.62 30.81
CA ILE A 335 12.32 -11.51 31.98
C ILE A 335 13.67 -12.18 32.28
N MET A 336 14.42 -12.58 31.25
CA MET A 336 15.75 -13.18 31.41
C MET A 336 16.79 -12.15 31.86
N GLU A 337 16.74 -10.90 31.40
CA GLU A 337 17.65 -9.82 31.82
C GLU A 337 17.38 -9.31 33.24
N ARG A 338 16.25 -9.68 33.85
CA ARG A 338 15.91 -9.38 35.25
C ARG A 338 16.32 -10.47 36.25
N LYS A 339 16.86 -11.60 35.79
CA LYS A 339 17.36 -12.70 36.63
C LYS A 339 18.89 -12.69 36.68
#